data_AF-A0A0Q3N5A5-F1
#
_entry.id   AF-A0A0Q3N5A5-F1
#
_cell.length_a   1.000
_cell.length_b   1.000
_cell.length_c   1.000
_cell.angle_alpha   90.00
_cell.angle_beta   90.00
_cell.angle_gamma   90.00
#
_symmetry.space_group_name_H-M   'P 1'
#
loop_
_entity.id
_entity.type
_entity.pdbx_description
1 polymer ?
#
loop_
_entity_poly.entity_id
_entity_poly.type
_entity_poly.pdbx_seq_one_letter_code
_entity_poly.pdbx_strand_id
1 'polypeptide(L)'
;DVELTNMQLKPEALNSLKLPVRVKAGFLGSVKLKVPWSRLGQEPVLVYLDRIFILAEPATQVEGCSEDAVQEAKRSRVREMEIKLLERQQQLKSELNSSWLGSFISTVIGNIKLSIGNIHIRYEDVESNPGHPFAAGLVLSKLSAVTVDDLGKETFATGGDLDRVKK
;
A
#
# COMPACT_ATOMS: atom_id res chain seq x y z
N ASP A 1 13.97 7.68 16.22
CA ASP A 1 12.69 6.94 16.16
C ASP A 1 11.56 7.90 15.87
N VAL A 2 10.60 7.49 15.05
CA VAL A 2 9.42 8.27 14.71
C VAL A 2 8.19 7.44 15.06
N GLU A 3 7.24 8.03 15.77
CA GLU A 3 5.96 7.41 16.12
C GLU A 3 4.81 8.35 15.76
N LEU A 4 3.82 7.81 15.06
CA LEU A 4 2.57 8.47 14.74
C LEU A 4 1.43 7.62 15.31
N THR A 5 0.41 8.25 15.87
CA THR A 5 -0.72 7.56 16.50
C THR A 5 -2.05 8.13 16.03
N ASN A 6 -3.10 7.31 16.09
CA ASN A 6 -4.48 7.70 15.81
C ASN A 6 -4.65 8.35 14.43
N MET A 7 -4.14 7.68 13.41
CA MET A 7 -4.19 8.16 12.04
C MET A 7 -5.49 7.73 11.35
N GLN A 8 -6.03 8.60 10.52
CA GLN A 8 -7.13 8.26 9.60
C GLN A 8 -6.56 7.86 8.25
N LEU A 9 -7.04 6.74 7.70
CA LEU A 9 -6.67 6.30 6.36
C LEU A 9 -7.48 7.09 5.33
N LYS A 10 -6.79 7.53 4.29
CA LYS A 10 -7.45 8.20 3.16
C LYS A 10 -8.33 7.21 2.39
N PRO A 11 -9.43 7.66 1.77
CA PRO A 11 -10.28 6.82 0.92
C PRO A 11 -9.50 6.09 -0.18
N GLU A 12 -8.40 6.70 -0.66
CA GLU A 12 -7.56 6.18 -1.74
C GLU A 12 -6.48 5.19 -1.27
N ALA A 13 -6.40 4.88 0.03
CA ALA A 13 -5.30 4.09 0.61
C ALA A 13 -5.17 2.68 0.02
N LEU A 14 -6.27 2.08 -0.47
CA LEU A 14 -6.28 0.77 -1.11
C LEU A 14 -6.24 0.82 -2.65
N ASN A 15 -6.23 2.01 -3.26
CA ASN A 15 -6.26 2.15 -4.72
C ASN A 15 -5.01 1.56 -5.38
N SER A 16 -3.87 1.55 -4.67
CA SER A 16 -2.61 0.94 -5.13
C SER A 16 -2.73 -0.57 -5.33
N LEU A 17 -3.65 -1.24 -4.64
CA LEU A 17 -3.91 -2.67 -4.77
C LEU A 17 -4.81 -3.01 -5.97
N LYS A 18 -5.31 -2.01 -6.72
CA LYS A 18 -6.20 -2.16 -7.89
C LYS A 18 -7.43 -3.03 -7.60
N LEU A 19 -7.94 -3.01 -6.37
CA LEU A 19 -9.15 -3.74 -6.00
C LEU A 19 -10.40 -2.89 -6.36
N PRO A 20 -11.51 -3.51 -6.78
CA PRO A 20 -12.76 -2.79 -7.10
C PRO A 20 -13.53 -2.38 -5.83
N VAL A 21 -12.83 -1.84 -4.84
CA VAL A 21 -13.38 -1.45 -3.54
C VAL A 21 -12.86 -0.07 -3.14
N ARG A 22 -13.70 0.73 -2.48
CA ARG A 22 -13.34 2.02 -1.90
C ARG A 22 -13.22 1.89 -0.38
N VAL A 23 -12.29 2.62 0.24
CA VAL A 23 -12.26 2.74 1.71
C VAL A 23 -13.29 3.79 2.13
N LYS A 24 -14.36 3.34 2.77
CA LYS A 24 -15.39 4.20 3.37
C LYS A 24 -14.87 4.88 4.64
N ALA A 25 -14.17 4.12 5.46
CA ALA A 25 -13.49 4.62 6.64
C ALA A 25 -12.27 3.74 6.94
N GLY A 26 -11.21 4.33 7.46
CA GLY A 26 -10.08 3.55 7.94
C GLY A 26 -9.34 4.25 9.07
N PHE A 27 -8.83 3.42 9.97
CA PHE A 27 -8.15 3.83 11.18
C PHE A 27 -6.85 3.05 11.33
N LEU A 28 -5.80 3.75 11.75
CA LEU A 28 -4.50 3.18 12.05
C LEU A 28 -4.07 3.67 13.42
N GLY A 29 -4.03 2.75 14.39
CA GLY A 29 -3.77 3.06 15.79
C GLY A 29 -2.38 3.62 16.02
N SER A 30 -1.34 2.97 15.48
CA SER A 30 0.01 3.52 15.52
C SER A 30 0.91 3.04 14.39
N VAL A 31 1.86 3.89 14.01
CA VAL A 31 2.98 3.62 13.12
C VAL A 31 4.26 3.98 13.85
N LYS A 32 5.15 3.00 14.04
CA LYS A 32 6.49 3.22 14.61
C LYS A 32 7.54 2.86 13.56
N LEU A 33 8.42 3.81 13.27
CA LEU A 33 9.55 3.64 12.38
C LEU A 33 10.85 3.82 13.16
N LYS A 34 11.68 2.78 13.18
CA LYS A 34 13.03 2.82 13.73
C LYS A 34 14.05 2.68 12.60
N VAL A 35 14.78 3.77 12.36
CA VAL A 35 15.81 3.83 11.32
C VAL A 35 17.18 3.84 12.00
N PRO A 36 18.06 2.85 11.74
CA PRO A 36 19.40 2.80 12.31
C PRO A 36 20.34 3.72 11.52
N TRP A 37 20.24 5.04 11.71
CA TRP A 37 21.00 6.03 10.93
C TRP A 37 22.52 5.82 10.96
N SER A 38 23.08 5.38 12.08
CA SER A 38 24.52 5.11 12.25
C SER A 38 24.98 3.80 11.61
N ARG A 39 24.06 2.90 11.27
CA ARG A 39 24.35 1.55 10.74
C ARG A 39 23.44 1.22 9.55
N LEU A 40 23.10 2.23 8.76
CA LEU A 40 22.24 2.07 7.58
C LEU A 40 22.90 1.11 6.59
N GLY A 41 22.19 0.07 6.17
CA GLY A 41 22.77 -0.98 5.32
C GLY A 41 23.56 -2.07 6.06
N GLN A 42 23.61 -2.04 7.40
CA GLN A 42 24.08 -3.15 8.26
C GLN A 42 23.03 -3.62 9.26
N GLU A 43 22.10 -2.74 9.64
CA GLU A 43 20.94 -3.07 10.47
C GLU A 43 19.64 -2.80 9.71
N PRO A 44 18.58 -3.60 9.96
CA PRO A 44 17.31 -3.44 9.29
C PRO A 44 16.54 -2.22 9.79
N VAL A 45 15.73 -1.63 8.91
CA VAL A 45 14.73 -0.63 9.31
C VAL A 45 13.53 -1.37 9.87
N LEU A 46 13.13 -1.03 11.10
CA LEU A 46 12.00 -1.68 11.76
C LEU A 46 10.74 -0.84 11.60
N VAL A 47 9.68 -1.47 11.10
CA VAL A 47 8.37 -0.85 10.91
C VAL A 47 7.34 -1.64 11.72
N TYR A 48 6.69 -0.96 12.67
CA TYR A 48 5.58 -1.53 13.42
C TYR A 48 4.30 -0.78 13.13
N LEU A 49 3.28 -1.51 12.71
CA LEU A 49 1.92 -1.02 12.53
C LEU A 49 1.03 -1.74 13.54
N ASP A 50 0.13 -1.02 14.20
CA ASP A 50 -0.81 -1.63 15.13
C ASP A 50 -2.21 -1.04 14.94
N ARG A 51 -3.21 -1.94 15.02
CA ARG A 51 -4.64 -1.66 14.89
C ARG A 51 -4.96 -1.01 13.55
N ILE A 52 -4.96 -1.84 12.50
CA ILE A 52 -5.41 -1.44 11.17
C ILE A 52 -6.87 -1.84 11.02
N PHE A 53 -7.77 -0.87 11.02
CA PHE A 53 -9.19 -1.09 10.80
C PHE A 53 -9.62 -0.44 9.50
N ILE A 54 -10.22 -1.21 8.61
CA ILE A 54 -10.67 -0.74 7.30
C ILE A 54 -12.12 -1.16 7.10
N LEU A 55 -12.96 -0.19 6.74
CA LEU A 55 -14.30 -0.41 6.23
C LEU A 55 -14.29 -0.12 4.72
N ALA A 56 -14.46 -1.17 3.93
CA ALA A 56 -14.50 -1.13 2.49
C ALA A 56 -15.94 -1.28 1.98
N GLU A 57 -16.21 -0.68 0.83
CA GLU A 57 -17.48 -0.76 0.11
C GLU A 57 -17.24 -0.98 -1.40
N PRO A 58 -18.21 -1.48 -2.16
CA PRO A 58 -18.07 -1.63 -3.60
C PRO A 58 -17.72 -0.29 -4.27
N ALA A 59 -16.82 -0.32 -5.26
CA ALA A 59 -16.54 0.84 -6.10
C ALA A 59 -17.50 0.88 -7.31
N THR A 60 -18.80 0.92 -7.05
CA THR A 60 -19.84 0.88 -8.10
C THR A 60 -19.93 2.25 -8.79
N GLN A 61 -19.37 2.36 -9.99
CA GLN A 61 -19.81 3.35 -10.98
C GLN A 61 -20.97 2.76 -11.76
N VAL A 62 -22.16 2.74 -11.18
CA VAL A 62 -23.37 2.32 -11.91
C VAL A 62 -24.37 3.45 -11.85
N GLU A 63 -24.12 4.48 -12.66
CA GLU A 63 -25.21 5.28 -13.21
C GLU A 63 -25.51 4.73 -14.60
N GLY A 64 -26.76 4.28 -14.77
CA GLY A 64 -27.28 3.87 -16.06
C GLY A 64 -27.17 5.02 -17.05
N CYS A 65 -26.22 4.90 -17.97
CA CYS A 65 -26.17 5.66 -19.20
C CYS A 65 -25.78 4.67 -20.30
N SER A 66 -26.39 4.84 -21.47
CA SER A 66 -26.19 4.01 -22.66
C SER A 66 -24.71 3.64 -22.85
N GLU A 67 -24.48 2.35 -23.12
CA GLU A 67 -23.15 1.72 -23.09
C GLU A 67 -22.10 2.49 -23.92
N ASP A 68 -22.54 3.16 -24.99
CA ASP A 68 -21.66 3.91 -25.90
C ASP A 68 -21.14 5.25 -25.33
N ALA A 69 -21.99 6.03 -24.65
CA ALA A 69 -21.58 7.34 -24.12
C ALA A 69 -20.71 7.21 -22.87
N VAL A 70 -20.96 6.19 -22.05
CA VAL A 70 -20.16 5.87 -20.86
C VAL A 70 -18.78 5.34 -21.26
N GLN A 71 -18.68 4.55 -22.35
CA GLN A 71 -17.39 4.07 -22.84
C GLN A 71 -16.51 5.20 -23.37
N GLU A 72 -17.06 6.15 -24.13
CA GLU A 72 -16.29 7.30 -24.65
C GLU A 72 -15.82 8.21 -23.50
N ALA A 73 -16.69 8.50 -22.54
CA ALA A 73 -16.37 9.30 -21.36
C ALA A 73 -15.39 8.58 -20.39
N LYS A 74 -15.49 7.26 -20.24
CA LYS A 74 -14.50 6.46 -19.51
C LYS A 74 -13.16 6.45 -20.25
N ARG A 75 -13.14 6.25 -21.57
CA ARG A 75 -11.89 6.25 -22.35
C ARG A 75 -11.20 7.60 -22.33
N SER A 76 -11.94 8.71 -22.40
CA SER A 76 -11.37 10.05 -22.32
C SER A 76 -10.83 10.35 -20.91
N ARG A 77 -11.59 10.04 -19.86
CA ARG A 77 -11.12 10.18 -18.47
C ARG A 77 -9.94 9.27 -18.14
N VAL A 78 -9.94 8.03 -18.63
CA VAL A 78 -8.81 7.10 -18.46
C VAL A 78 -7.58 7.64 -19.17
N ARG A 79 -7.68 8.15 -20.41
CA ARG A 79 -6.54 8.77 -21.11
C ARG A 79 -6.01 10.00 -20.38
N GLU A 80 -6.86 10.91 -19.93
CA GLU A 80 -6.41 12.08 -19.16
C GLU A 80 -5.74 11.67 -17.84
N MET A 81 -6.28 10.66 -17.18
CA MET A 81 -5.72 10.14 -15.94
C MET A 81 -4.40 9.41 -16.20
N GLU A 82 -4.27 8.64 -17.29
CA GLU A 82 -3.04 8.00 -17.74
C GLU A 82 -1.95 9.03 -18.06
N ILE A 83 -2.29 10.12 -18.76
CA ILE A 83 -1.35 11.21 -19.07
C ILE A 83 -0.87 11.86 -17.77
N LYS A 84 -1.78 12.23 -16.86
CA LYS A 84 -1.42 12.81 -15.56
C LYS A 84 -0.62 11.84 -14.69
N LEU A 85 -0.92 10.54 -14.77
CA LEU A 85 -0.18 9.50 -14.05
C LEU A 85 1.23 9.35 -14.61
N LEU A 86 1.40 9.38 -15.93
CA LEU A 86 2.69 9.33 -16.61
C LEU A 86 3.54 10.56 -16.27
N GLU A 87 2.96 11.76 -16.34
CA GLU A 87 3.62 13.01 -15.94
C GLU A 87 4.05 12.97 -14.47
N ARG A 88 3.16 12.50 -13.58
CA ARG A 88 3.46 12.38 -12.16
C ARG A 88 4.47 11.29 -11.86
N GLN A 89 4.45 10.19 -12.60
CA GLN A 89 5.43 9.11 -12.49
C GLN A 89 6.80 9.54 -13.04
N GLN A 90 6.83 10.41 -14.04
CA GLN A 90 8.06 11.00 -14.59
C GLN A 90 8.64 12.06 -13.65
N GLN A 91 7.81 12.88 -13.02
CA GLN A 91 8.20 13.80 -11.93
C GLN A 91 8.67 13.04 -10.69
N LEU A 92 7.94 12.01 -10.24
CA LEU A 92 8.39 11.14 -9.14
C LEU A 92 9.71 10.46 -9.50
N LYS A 93 9.87 9.95 -10.73
CA LYS A 93 11.14 9.37 -11.18
C LYS A 93 12.26 10.40 -11.19
N SER A 94 12.02 11.65 -11.59
CA SER A 94 13.05 12.69 -11.58
C SER A 94 13.40 13.18 -10.17
N GLU A 95 12.41 13.30 -9.27
CA GLU A 95 12.62 13.64 -7.85
C GLU A 95 13.33 12.50 -7.09
N LEU A 96 12.96 11.24 -7.36
CA LEU A 96 13.59 10.05 -6.80
C LEU A 96 14.98 9.78 -7.39
N ASN A 97 15.29 10.29 -8.60
CA ASN A 97 16.60 10.17 -9.26
C ASN A 97 17.64 11.18 -8.78
N SER A 98 17.38 11.94 -7.71
CA SER A 98 18.51 12.53 -6.99
C SER A 98 19.39 11.36 -6.47
N SER A 99 20.61 11.23 -7.00
CA SER A 99 21.48 10.05 -6.79
C SER A 99 21.66 9.65 -5.32
N TRP A 100 21.50 10.61 -4.41
CA TRP A 100 21.50 10.39 -2.98
C TRP A 100 20.20 9.70 -2.50
N LEU A 101 19.00 10.28 -2.66
CA LEU A 101 17.74 9.68 -2.17
C LEU A 101 17.43 8.32 -2.81
N GLY A 102 17.72 8.14 -4.09
CA GLY A 102 17.48 6.87 -4.80
C GLY A 102 18.31 5.71 -4.23
N SER A 103 19.58 5.94 -3.90
CA SER A 103 20.44 4.91 -3.26
C SER A 103 20.04 4.64 -1.81
N PHE A 104 19.62 5.67 -1.06
CA PHE A 104 19.08 5.52 0.30
C PHE A 104 17.79 4.69 0.32
N ILE A 105 16.82 4.98 -0.54
CA ILE A 105 15.55 4.24 -0.61
C ILE A 105 15.77 2.79 -1.02
N SER A 106 16.65 2.52 -1.99
CA SER A 106 16.97 1.15 -2.41
C SER A 106 17.63 0.33 -1.29
N THR A 107 18.52 0.95 -0.50
CA THR A 107 19.19 0.30 0.64
C THR A 107 18.24 0.02 1.79
N VAL A 108 17.27 0.92 2.01
CA VAL A 108 16.25 0.80 3.05
C VAL A 108 15.22 -0.29 2.71
N ILE A 109 14.70 -0.32 1.47
CA ILE A 109 13.67 -1.28 1.04
C ILE A 109 14.15 -2.73 1.13
N GLY A 110 15.43 -2.99 0.84
CA GLY A 110 16.00 -4.34 0.85
C GLY A 110 16.00 -5.04 2.22
N ASN A 111 15.88 -4.27 3.31
CA ASN A 111 16.06 -4.76 4.67
C ASN A 111 14.99 -4.25 5.65
N ILE A 112 13.77 -4.03 5.19
CA ILE A 112 12.64 -3.68 6.07
C ILE A 112 12.18 -4.92 6.83
N LYS A 113 12.14 -4.83 8.16
CA LYS A 113 11.37 -5.76 8.99
C LYS A 113 10.04 -5.11 9.35
N LEU A 114 8.95 -5.67 8.84
CA LEU A 114 7.60 -5.19 9.04
C LEU A 114 6.85 -6.11 10.00
N SER A 115 6.21 -5.54 11.01
CA SER A 115 5.26 -6.25 11.87
C SER A 115 3.99 -5.44 11.98
N ILE A 116 2.87 -6.06 11.61
CA ILE A 116 1.53 -5.50 11.69
C ILE A 116 0.73 -6.31 12.69
N GLY A 117 0.16 -5.65 13.69
CA GLY A 117 -0.74 -6.24 14.67
C GLY A 117 -2.18 -5.78 14.47
N ASN A 118 -3.13 -6.63 14.86
CA ASN A 118 -4.55 -6.30 14.99
C ASN A 118 -5.15 -5.71 13.70
N ILE A 119 -5.19 -6.52 12.65
CA ILE A 119 -5.77 -6.13 11.36
C ILE A 119 -7.23 -6.58 11.34
N HIS A 120 -8.14 -5.67 11.02
CA HIS A 120 -9.53 -5.97 10.74
C HIS A 120 -9.97 -5.22 9.48
N ILE A 121 -10.31 -5.98 8.45
CA ILE A 121 -10.85 -5.46 7.21
C ILE A 121 -12.29 -5.96 7.12
N ARG A 122 -13.24 -5.03 7.01
CA ARG A 122 -14.65 -5.31 6.84
C ARG A 122 -15.09 -4.73 5.50
N TYR A 123 -15.73 -5.55 4.69
CA TYR A 123 -16.37 -5.17 3.46
C TYR A 123 -17.89 -5.17 3.68
N GLU A 124 -18.55 -4.06 3.36
CA GLU A 124 -20.00 -3.93 3.41
C GLU A 124 -20.53 -3.65 2.01
N ASP A 125 -21.50 -4.46 1.57
CA ASP A 125 -22.15 -4.30 0.28
C ASP A 125 -23.66 -4.17 0.47
N VAL A 126 -24.15 -2.97 0.19
CA VAL A 126 -25.57 -2.60 0.22
C VAL A 126 -26.10 -2.28 -1.19
N GLU A 127 -25.23 -2.30 -2.20
CA GLU A 127 -25.54 -1.82 -3.55
C GLU A 127 -25.71 -2.99 -4.54
N SER A 128 -24.88 -4.02 -4.45
CA SER A 128 -24.91 -5.14 -5.41
C SER A 128 -26.17 -5.99 -5.29
N ASN A 129 -26.81 -6.05 -4.12
CA ASN A 129 -28.09 -6.73 -3.90
C ASN A 129 -29.01 -5.92 -2.96
N PRO A 130 -29.77 -4.94 -3.49
CA PRO A 130 -30.58 -4.02 -2.68
C PRO A 130 -31.62 -4.68 -1.75
N GLY A 131 -32.00 -5.93 -2.00
CA GLY A 131 -32.90 -6.71 -1.14
C GLY A 131 -32.21 -7.53 -0.05
N HIS A 132 -30.89 -7.75 -0.17
CA HIS A 132 -30.10 -8.57 0.74
C HIS A 132 -28.70 -7.95 0.93
N PRO A 133 -28.60 -6.86 1.71
CA PRO A 133 -27.30 -6.30 2.06
C PRO A 133 -26.50 -7.32 2.86
N PHE A 134 -25.19 -7.37 2.62
CA PHE A 134 -24.30 -8.29 3.31
C PHE A 134 -23.00 -7.62 3.75
N ALA A 135 -22.32 -8.28 4.68
CA ALA A 135 -20.98 -7.88 5.10
C ALA A 135 -20.09 -9.11 5.21
N ALA A 136 -18.85 -8.95 4.77
CA ALA A 136 -17.79 -9.94 4.92
C ALA A 136 -16.59 -9.27 5.58
N GLY A 137 -15.72 -10.04 6.22
CA GLY A 137 -14.55 -9.45 6.85
C GLY A 137 -13.46 -10.47 7.12
N LEU A 138 -12.26 -9.93 7.29
CA LEU A 138 -11.05 -10.68 7.60
C LEU A 138 -10.38 -10.03 8.80
N VAL A 139 -10.05 -10.85 9.79
CA VAL A 139 -9.32 -10.44 10.99
C VAL A 139 -8.03 -11.25 11.05
N LEU A 140 -6.91 -10.55 11.20
CA LEU A 140 -5.59 -11.15 11.42
C LEU A 140 -5.02 -10.57 12.72
N SER A 141 -4.63 -11.45 13.63
CA SER A 141 -3.96 -11.03 14.87
C SER A 141 -2.60 -10.42 14.58
N LYS A 142 -1.85 -11.01 13.65
CA LYS A 142 -0.49 -10.58 13.30
C LYS A 142 -0.14 -10.95 11.85
N LEU A 143 0.54 -10.02 11.18
CA LEU A 143 1.23 -10.22 9.91
C LEU A 143 2.66 -9.71 10.06
N SER A 144 3.66 -10.50 9.66
CA SER A 144 5.05 -10.08 9.71
C SER A 144 5.77 -10.40 8.41
N ALA A 145 6.62 -9.49 7.96
CA ALA A 145 7.50 -9.68 6.82
C ALA A 145 8.94 -9.35 7.24
N VAL A 146 9.85 -10.28 6.98
CA VAL A 146 11.28 -10.19 7.30
C VAL A 146 12.07 -10.80 6.14
N THR A 147 13.28 -10.31 5.90
CA THR A 147 14.20 -10.91 4.93
C THR A 147 14.67 -12.26 5.45
N VAL A 148 14.64 -13.28 4.59
CA VAL A 148 15.10 -14.64 4.90
C VAL A 148 16.13 -15.11 3.87
N ASP A 149 17.01 -16.02 4.26
CA ASP A 149 17.94 -16.70 3.35
C ASP A 149 17.24 -17.85 2.59
N ASP A 150 17.98 -18.53 1.72
CA ASP A 150 17.47 -19.67 0.94
C ASP A 150 16.99 -20.85 1.81
N LEU A 151 17.36 -20.86 3.10
CA LEU A 151 16.95 -21.86 4.08
C LEU A 151 15.76 -21.41 4.92
N GLY A 152 15.19 -20.23 4.63
CA GLY A 152 14.06 -19.65 5.36
C GLY A 152 14.43 -19.08 6.73
N LYS A 153 15.72 -18.91 7.04
CA LYS A 153 16.18 -18.32 8.28
C LYS A 153 16.25 -16.81 8.13
N GLU A 154 15.81 -16.08 9.15
CA GLU A 154 15.92 -14.61 9.15
C GLU A 154 17.35 -14.16 8.88
N THR A 155 17.54 -13.37 7.84
CA THR A 155 18.85 -12.87 7.41
C THR A 155 18.78 -11.39 7.07
N PHE A 156 19.95 -10.82 6.77
CA PHE A 156 20.10 -9.44 6.32
C PHE A 156 20.70 -9.45 4.91
N ALA A 157 20.06 -8.77 3.97
CA ALA A 157 20.57 -8.62 2.61
C ALA A 157 21.68 -7.55 2.61
N THR A 158 22.94 -7.97 2.69
CA THR A 158 24.07 -7.08 2.39
C THR A 158 24.12 -6.76 0.89
N GLY A 159 24.60 -5.56 0.53
CA GLY A 159 24.41 -4.91 -0.78
C GLY A 159 24.76 -5.68 -2.07
N GLY A 160 25.33 -6.88 -1.99
CA GLY A 160 25.51 -7.77 -3.15
C GLY A 160 24.27 -8.58 -3.57
N ASP A 161 23.31 -8.80 -2.67
CA ASP A 161 22.12 -9.63 -2.98
C ASP A 161 20.96 -8.86 -3.65
N LEU A 162 20.94 -7.53 -3.55
CA LEU A 162 19.89 -6.69 -4.13
C LEU A 162 19.95 -6.65 -5.67
N ASP A 163 21.11 -6.93 -6.27
CA ASP A 163 21.26 -7.02 -7.72
C ASP A 163 20.64 -8.29 -8.30
N ARG A 164 20.42 -9.33 -7.48
CA ARG A 164 19.82 -10.60 -7.93
C ARG A 164 18.29 -10.54 -8.00
N VAL A 165 17.65 -9.67 -7.21
CA VAL A 165 16.20 -9.50 -7.15
C VAL A 165 15.66 -8.63 -8.31
N LYS A 166 16.54 -7.90 -9.01
CA LYS A 166 16.17 -7.04 -10.16
C LYS A 166 16.23 -7.75 -11.52
N LYS A 167 16.47 -9.07 -11.56
CA LYS A 167 16.65 -9.81 -12.82
C LYS A 167 15.50 -10.77 -13.11
#